data_AF-A0A850LCY2-F1
#
_entry.id   AF-A0A850LCY2-F1
#
_cell.length_a   1.000
_cell.length_b   1.000
_cell.length_c   1.000
_cell.angle_alpha   90.00
_cell.angle_beta   90.00
_cell.angle_gamma   90.00
#
_symmetry.space_group_name_H-M   'P 1'
#
loop_
_entity.id
_entity.type
_entity.pdbx_description
1 polymer ?
#
loop_
_entity_poly.entity_id
_entity_poly.type
_entity_poly.pdbx_seq_one_letter_code
_entity_poly.pdbx_strand_id
1 'polypeptide(L)'
;MKIGGRDDFENRYMGKFRALAANYGVFVEYERDRAGRDIGLHLTQPDSNRDGKIVTPALIWFQMKGIMDGTLSREEYDAVEEVALDLEVAHLRFWYLNVQPTYLALYIESVDRFLAIDLQKWVGAHFGADILTLEQKTVRVKVAKKNELDNEFFRTVLHGNLVPILRQSLRNENDKEIARFLRDSSVVQWLSRCQQQGIQARLTVVKWISKMRTEAYFEAREQDGDWELFRTHWQYSMGELALAFPYVKFTPETRAEMVRYPETIEDFDGNEFQIWHESFIAIETETGMEIDDDELEGECLLELGDGEFSFGDMGGGEIVEHRLALELNEIGVRWAETLAVLVKAEVLSVDSEPHMVSVAPWHARDV
;
A
#
# COMPACT_ATOMS: atom_id res chain seq x y z
N MET A 1 29.61 -36.56 -27.32
CA MET A 1 28.43 -36.36 -26.44
C MET A 1 27.23 -36.12 -27.32
N LYS A 2 26.14 -36.87 -27.14
CA LYS A 2 24.87 -36.63 -27.83
C LYS A 2 24.00 -35.79 -26.90
N ILE A 3 23.54 -34.62 -27.36
CA ILE A 3 22.51 -33.83 -26.67
C ILE A 3 21.19 -34.56 -26.93
N GLY A 4 20.46 -34.94 -25.88
CA GLY A 4 19.16 -35.59 -26.03
C GLY A 4 18.10 -34.61 -26.53
N GLY A 5 17.03 -35.10 -27.17
CA GLY A 5 15.94 -34.22 -27.65
C GLY A 5 15.25 -33.41 -26.54
N ARG A 6 15.27 -33.91 -25.29
CA ARG A 6 14.80 -33.15 -24.12
C ARG A 6 15.75 -32.03 -23.72
N ASP A 7 17.05 -32.27 -23.74
CA ASP A 7 18.07 -31.25 -23.44
C ASP A 7 18.04 -30.14 -24.49
N ASP A 8 17.81 -30.48 -25.76
CA ASP A 8 17.65 -29.49 -26.83
C ASP A 8 16.37 -28.65 -26.66
N PHE A 9 15.25 -29.28 -26.31
CA PHE A 9 14.01 -28.58 -25.98
C PHE A 9 14.19 -27.61 -24.80
N GLU A 10 14.89 -28.05 -23.75
CA GLU A 10 15.21 -27.24 -22.58
C GLU A 10 16.06 -26.04 -22.94
N ASN A 11 17.14 -26.23 -23.68
CA ASN A 11 17.98 -25.14 -24.16
C ASN A 11 17.19 -24.12 -24.99
N ARG A 12 16.26 -24.58 -25.85
CA ARG A 12 15.43 -23.70 -26.68
C ARG A 12 14.54 -22.80 -25.84
N TYR A 13 13.75 -23.34 -24.91
CA TYR A 13 12.86 -22.48 -24.11
C TYR A 13 13.64 -21.64 -23.08
N MET A 14 14.76 -22.12 -22.55
CA MET A 14 15.62 -21.32 -21.66
C MET A 14 16.17 -20.08 -22.38
N GLY A 15 16.53 -20.19 -23.66
CA GLY A 15 16.91 -19.05 -24.49
C GLY A 15 15.77 -18.03 -24.64
N LYS A 16 14.53 -18.50 -24.87
CA LYS A 16 13.34 -17.63 -24.96
C LYS A 16 13.05 -16.91 -23.64
N PHE A 17 13.12 -17.64 -22.52
CA PHE A 17 12.94 -17.04 -21.20
C PHE A 17 13.97 -15.93 -20.93
N ARG A 18 15.25 -16.17 -21.25
CA ARG A 18 16.29 -15.14 -21.06
C ARG A 18 16.04 -13.90 -21.92
N ALA A 19 15.63 -14.07 -23.17
CA ALA A 19 15.31 -12.95 -24.03
C ALA A 19 14.14 -12.12 -23.49
N LEU A 20 13.10 -12.79 -22.97
CA LEU A 20 11.95 -12.15 -22.34
C LEU A 20 12.34 -11.40 -21.05
N ALA A 21 13.06 -12.07 -20.15
CA ALA A 21 13.39 -11.58 -18.82
C ALA A 21 14.53 -10.53 -18.78
N ALA A 22 15.35 -10.44 -19.84
CA ALA A 22 16.51 -9.53 -19.88
C ALA A 22 16.15 -8.05 -19.71
N ASN A 23 14.91 -7.66 -20.05
CA ASN A 23 14.44 -6.30 -19.86
C ASN A 23 14.06 -5.99 -18.40
N TYR A 24 13.95 -6.98 -17.53
CA TYR A 24 13.43 -6.82 -16.18
C TYR A 24 14.47 -7.02 -15.09
N GLY A 25 15.64 -7.58 -15.41
CA GLY A 25 16.66 -7.80 -14.40
C GLY A 25 17.99 -8.33 -14.91
N VAL A 26 18.87 -8.62 -13.95
CA VAL A 26 20.18 -9.22 -14.15
C VAL A 26 20.12 -10.69 -13.72
N PHE A 27 20.56 -11.60 -14.59
CA PHE A 27 20.51 -13.04 -14.30
C PHE A 27 21.51 -13.44 -13.22
N VAL A 28 21.08 -14.36 -12.36
CA VAL A 28 21.89 -15.00 -11.32
C VAL A 28 21.78 -16.50 -11.50
N GLU A 29 22.91 -17.21 -11.45
CA GLU A 29 22.96 -18.65 -11.66
C GLU A 29 23.71 -19.32 -10.52
N TYR A 30 23.33 -20.54 -10.19
CA TYR A 30 24.14 -21.39 -9.32
C TYR A 30 25.31 -21.96 -10.12
N GLU A 31 26.51 -21.94 -9.53
CA GLU A 31 27.65 -22.68 -10.07
C GLU A 31 27.35 -24.20 -10.10
N ARG A 32 26.54 -24.67 -9.14
CA ARG A 32 26.03 -26.04 -9.07
C ARG A 32 24.60 -26.02 -8.57
N ASP A 33 23.65 -26.41 -9.41
CA ASP A 33 22.25 -26.49 -8.98
C ASP A 33 22.05 -27.66 -8.01
N ARG A 34 21.78 -27.32 -6.76
CA ARG A 34 21.37 -28.24 -5.69
C ARG A 34 20.04 -27.81 -5.06
N ALA A 35 19.48 -26.71 -5.52
CA ALA A 35 18.34 -26.05 -4.90
C ALA A 35 17.03 -26.31 -5.68
N GLY A 36 17.11 -26.99 -6.83
CA GLY A 36 15.97 -27.13 -7.74
C GLY A 36 15.52 -25.74 -8.17
N ARG A 37 16.46 -24.95 -8.69
CA ARG A 37 16.24 -23.58 -9.12
C ARG A 37 17.11 -23.37 -10.34
N ASP A 38 16.47 -23.19 -11.49
CA ASP A 38 17.19 -23.16 -12.75
C ASP A 38 17.85 -21.81 -12.99
N ILE A 39 17.15 -20.71 -12.65
CA ILE A 39 17.66 -19.36 -12.89
C ILE A 39 17.12 -18.34 -11.89
N GLY A 40 17.99 -17.46 -11.42
CA GLY A 40 17.66 -16.29 -10.63
C GLY A 40 17.61 -15.03 -11.48
N LEU A 41 16.80 -14.07 -11.05
CA LEU A 41 16.69 -12.75 -11.67
C LEU A 41 16.70 -11.68 -10.59
N HIS A 42 17.73 -10.85 -10.59
CA HIS A 42 17.79 -9.65 -9.76
C HIS A 42 17.05 -8.53 -10.49
N LEU A 43 15.87 -8.16 -9.99
CA LEU A 43 14.99 -7.25 -10.72
C LEU A 43 15.56 -5.84 -10.77
N THR A 44 15.22 -5.12 -11.83
CA THR A 44 15.66 -3.76 -12.07
C THR A 44 14.47 -2.81 -12.22
N GLN A 45 14.69 -1.54 -11.90
CA GLN A 45 13.74 -0.46 -12.15
C GLN A 45 14.41 0.67 -12.94
N PRO A 46 13.65 1.50 -13.67
CA PRO A 46 14.19 2.69 -14.30
C PRO A 46 14.84 3.61 -13.26
N ASP A 47 16.00 4.17 -13.59
CA ASP A 47 16.60 5.25 -12.79
C ASP A 47 15.81 6.54 -13.05
N SER A 48 15.20 7.13 -12.02
CA SER A 48 14.43 8.37 -12.17
C SER A 48 15.30 9.58 -12.50
N ASN A 49 16.61 9.51 -12.25
CA ASN A 49 17.54 10.62 -12.41
C ASN A 49 18.52 10.44 -13.58
N ARG A 50 18.53 9.29 -14.26
CA ARG A 50 19.48 8.97 -15.35
C ARG A 50 18.85 8.07 -16.40
N ASP A 51 19.42 8.09 -17.60
CA ASP A 51 19.09 7.11 -18.64
C ASP A 51 19.75 5.77 -18.29
N GLY A 52 19.01 4.89 -17.59
CA GLY A 52 19.54 3.64 -17.06
C GLY A 52 18.56 2.82 -16.22
N LYS A 53 19.06 1.69 -15.71
CA LYS A 53 18.32 0.80 -14.80
C LYS A 53 19.12 0.59 -13.52
N ILE A 54 18.43 0.62 -12.39
CA ILE A 54 18.99 0.32 -11.06
C ILE A 54 18.63 -1.11 -10.69
N VAL A 55 19.60 -1.87 -10.18
CA VAL A 55 19.36 -3.20 -9.61
C VAL A 55 18.70 -3.02 -8.26
N THR A 56 17.46 -3.49 -8.13
CA THR A 56 16.70 -3.43 -6.88
C THR A 56 17.11 -4.55 -5.94
N PRO A 57 16.81 -4.50 -4.63
CA PRO A 57 17.06 -5.63 -3.73
C PRO A 57 16.23 -6.90 -4.00
N ALA A 58 15.27 -6.85 -4.94
CA ALA A 58 14.34 -7.93 -5.24
C ALA A 58 15.02 -9.02 -6.09
N LEU A 59 15.56 -10.05 -5.43
CA LEU A 59 16.04 -11.28 -6.07
C LEU A 59 14.97 -12.36 -6.04
N ILE A 60 14.53 -12.78 -7.23
CA ILE A 60 13.57 -13.87 -7.41
C ILE A 60 14.21 -15.05 -8.11
N TRP A 61 13.68 -16.26 -7.88
CA TRP A 61 14.13 -17.48 -8.54
C TRP A 61 13.02 -18.10 -9.38
N PHE A 62 13.41 -18.77 -10.45
CA PHE A 62 12.52 -19.54 -11.30
C PHE A 62 12.93 -21.01 -11.29
N GLN A 63 11.95 -21.88 -11.04
CA GLN A 63 11.99 -23.26 -11.50
C GLN A 63 11.25 -23.31 -12.84
N MET A 64 11.98 -23.68 -13.86
CA MET A 64 11.53 -23.81 -15.23
C MET A 64 11.05 -25.25 -15.48
N LYS A 65 9.96 -25.37 -16.23
CA LYS A 65 9.45 -26.62 -16.78
C LYS A 65 8.96 -26.37 -18.19
N GLY A 66 9.14 -27.34 -19.08
CA GLY A 66 8.61 -27.29 -20.44
C GLY A 66 7.65 -28.45 -20.69
N ILE A 67 6.54 -28.17 -21.37
CA ILE A 67 5.61 -29.17 -21.90
C ILE A 67 5.75 -29.14 -23.42
N MET A 68 6.18 -30.28 -23.97
CA MET A 68 6.36 -30.45 -25.42
C MET A 68 5.01 -30.60 -26.12
N ASP A 69 4.97 -30.24 -27.39
CA ASP A 69 3.76 -30.29 -28.23
C ASP A 69 3.12 -31.69 -28.26
N GLY A 70 3.96 -32.74 -28.29
CA GLY A 70 3.49 -34.13 -28.23
C GLY A 70 2.88 -34.57 -26.89
N THR A 71 2.96 -33.75 -25.83
CA THR A 71 2.36 -34.02 -24.51
C THR A 71 1.08 -33.22 -24.27
N LEU A 72 0.99 -32.01 -24.81
CA LEU A 72 -0.18 -31.15 -24.73
C LEU A 72 -0.36 -30.45 -26.08
N SER A 73 -1.29 -30.98 -26.88
CA SER A 73 -1.63 -30.39 -28.16
C SER A 73 -2.25 -29.01 -27.99
N ARG A 74 -2.29 -28.23 -29.07
CA ARG A 74 -2.92 -26.91 -29.06
C ARG A 74 -4.42 -27.00 -28.75
N GLU A 75 -5.12 -27.98 -29.31
CA GLU A 75 -6.54 -28.20 -29.07
C GLU A 75 -6.84 -28.54 -27.61
N GLU A 76 -6.01 -29.40 -27.00
CA GLU A 76 -6.12 -29.73 -25.57
C GLU A 76 -5.77 -28.52 -24.69
N TYR A 77 -4.75 -27.76 -25.06
CA TYR A 77 -4.43 -26.52 -24.38
C TYR A 77 -5.62 -25.57 -24.42
N ASP A 78 -6.19 -25.30 -25.59
CA ASP A 78 -7.32 -24.38 -25.77
C ASP A 78 -8.57 -24.81 -24.97
N ALA A 79 -8.79 -26.11 -24.79
CA ALA A 79 -9.94 -26.67 -24.07
C ALA A 79 -9.87 -26.57 -22.52
N VAL A 80 -8.70 -26.33 -21.92
CA VAL A 80 -8.54 -26.26 -20.45
C VAL A 80 -8.32 -24.84 -19.94
N GLU A 81 -8.73 -24.53 -18.72
CA GLU A 81 -8.43 -23.23 -18.07
C GLU A 81 -7.04 -23.24 -17.39
N GLU A 82 -6.58 -24.42 -17.01
CA GLU A 82 -5.37 -24.62 -16.20
C GLU A 82 -4.53 -25.77 -16.76
N VAL A 83 -3.21 -25.59 -16.71
CA VAL A 83 -2.24 -26.63 -17.05
C VAL A 83 -1.68 -27.22 -15.77
N ALA A 84 -1.67 -28.55 -15.67
CA ALA A 84 -1.29 -29.24 -14.45
C ALA A 84 -0.03 -30.09 -14.63
N LEU A 85 0.84 -30.07 -13.63
CA LEU A 85 2.09 -30.84 -13.59
C LEU A 85 2.35 -31.37 -12.18
N ASP A 86 3.10 -32.45 -12.08
CA ASP A 86 3.46 -33.03 -10.79
C ASP A 86 4.82 -32.47 -10.33
N LEU A 87 4.86 -31.92 -9.12
CA LEU A 87 6.08 -31.43 -8.46
C LEU A 87 6.36 -32.25 -7.21
N GLU A 88 7.65 -32.47 -6.92
CA GLU A 88 8.06 -33.18 -5.71
C GLU A 88 7.79 -32.36 -4.46
N VAL A 89 7.17 -32.99 -3.45
CA VAL A 89 6.85 -32.33 -2.17
C VAL A 89 8.10 -31.85 -1.46
N ALA A 90 9.23 -32.56 -1.60
CA ALA A 90 10.51 -32.14 -1.05
C ALA A 90 10.95 -30.76 -1.58
N HIS A 91 10.78 -30.50 -2.88
CA HIS A 91 11.08 -29.20 -3.47
C HIS A 91 10.08 -28.13 -3.04
N LEU A 92 8.78 -28.45 -3.02
CA LEU A 92 7.75 -27.52 -2.56
C LEU A 92 7.99 -27.06 -1.11
N ARG A 93 8.39 -27.97 -0.21
CA ARG A 93 8.81 -27.63 1.17
C ARG A 93 9.99 -26.67 1.18
N PHE A 94 11.03 -27.00 0.42
CA PHE A 94 12.25 -26.20 0.37
C PHE A 94 11.95 -24.79 -0.14
N TRP A 95 11.17 -24.65 -1.21
CA TRP A 95 10.82 -23.35 -1.78
C TRP A 95 9.88 -22.55 -0.87
N TYR A 96 8.91 -23.20 -0.24
CA TYR A 96 7.98 -22.56 0.71
C TYR A 96 8.70 -21.93 1.91
N LEU A 97 9.76 -22.57 2.40
CA LEU A 97 10.56 -22.07 3.53
C LEU A 97 11.63 -21.04 3.13
N ASN A 98 11.88 -20.85 1.84
CA ASN A 98 12.98 -20.01 1.38
C ASN A 98 12.66 -18.52 1.54
N VAL A 99 13.68 -17.71 1.83
CA VAL A 99 13.50 -16.25 1.95
C VAL A 99 13.22 -15.60 0.61
N GLN A 100 13.89 -16.06 -0.45
CA GLN A 100 13.69 -15.54 -1.80
C GLN A 100 12.57 -16.32 -2.48
N PRO A 101 11.58 -15.65 -3.08
CA PRO A 101 10.45 -16.30 -3.72
C PRO A 101 10.92 -17.18 -4.88
N THR A 102 10.22 -18.28 -5.09
CA THR A 102 10.45 -19.17 -6.22
C THR A 102 9.19 -19.25 -7.05
N TYR A 103 9.30 -18.86 -8.31
CA TYR A 103 8.24 -18.93 -9.29
C TYR A 103 8.39 -20.22 -10.10
N LEU A 104 7.29 -20.92 -10.34
CA LEU A 104 7.25 -21.95 -11.37
C LEU A 104 6.95 -21.28 -12.70
N ALA A 105 7.88 -21.33 -13.65
CA ALA A 105 7.65 -20.89 -15.02
C ALA A 105 7.50 -22.09 -15.95
N LEU A 106 6.33 -22.22 -16.54
CA LEU A 106 5.91 -23.33 -17.39
C LEU A 106 5.85 -22.87 -18.86
N TYR A 107 6.74 -23.39 -19.68
CA TYR A 107 6.71 -23.20 -21.13
C TYR A 107 5.82 -24.22 -21.82
N ILE A 108 4.91 -23.78 -22.67
CA ILE A 108 4.02 -24.64 -23.46
C ILE A 108 4.43 -24.54 -24.94
N GLU A 109 4.99 -25.62 -25.50
CA GLU A 109 5.55 -25.61 -26.86
C GLU A 109 4.46 -25.40 -27.94
N SER A 110 3.28 -25.99 -27.76
CA SER A 110 2.18 -25.96 -28.75
C SER A 110 1.60 -24.56 -29.01
N VAL A 111 1.79 -23.62 -28.08
CA VAL A 111 1.31 -22.23 -28.18
C VAL A 111 2.43 -21.19 -27.99
N ASP A 112 3.66 -21.64 -27.81
CA ASP A 112 4.85 -20.80 -27.58
C ASP A 112 4.65 -19.73 -26.48
N ARG A 113 4.15 -20.16 -25.31
CA ARG A 113 3.85 -19.24 -24.18
C ARG A 113 4.46 -19.73 -22.88
N PHE A 114 4.76 -18.77 -22.00
CA PHE A 114 5.14 -19.02 -20.61
C PHE A 114 3.98 -18.68 -19.68
N LEU A 115 3.71 -19.56 -18.72
CA LEU A 115 2.82 -19.31 -17.59
C LEU A 115 3.65 -19.30 -16.31
N ALA A 116 3.35 -18.45 -15.33
CA ALA A 116 4.12 -18.37 -14.10
C ALA A 116 3.26 -18.22 -12.84
N ILE A 117 3.60 -18.96 -11.78
CA ILE A 117 2.98 -18.80 -10.46
C ILE A 117 4.01 -18.69 -9.35
N ASP A 118 3.67 -17.98 -8.29
CA ASP A 118 4.43 -17.96 -7.04
C ASP A 118 4.17 -19.26 -6.27
N LEU A 119 5.20 -20.11 -6.16
CA LEU A 119 5.07 -21.40 -5.48
C LEU A 119 4.91 -21.24 -3.96
N GLN A 120 5.45 -20.18 -3.36
CA GLN A 120 5.29 -19.95 -1.93
C GLN A 120 3.84 -19.61 -1.61
N LYS A 121 3.25 -18.67 -2.35
CA LYS A 121 1.83 -18.33 -2.22
C LYS A 121 0.94 -19.53 -2.51
N TRP A 122 1.23 -20.27 -3.58
CA TRP A 122 0.44 -21.45 -3.95
C TRP A 122 0.46 -22.52 -2.84
N VAL A 123 1.64 -22.86 -2.31
CA VAL A 123 1.77 -23.81 -1.20
C VAL A 123 1.08 -23.29 0.07
N GLY A 124 1.25 -22.00 0.38
CA GLY A 124 0.60 -21.35 1.51
C GLY A 124 -0.93 -21.46 1.45
N ALA A 125 -1.52 -21.23 0.28
CA ALA A 125 -2.96 -21.29 0.08
C ALA A 125 -3.54 -22.73 0.10
N HIS A 126 -2.78 -23.73 -0.36
CA HIS A 126 -3.28 -25.10 -0.50
C HIS A 126 -2.96 -25.99 0.71
N PHE A 127 -1.84 -25.74 1.39
CA PHE A 127 -1.34 -26.59 2.48
C PHE A 127 -0.93 -25.80 3.72
N GLY A 128 -0.51 -24.54 3.57
CA GLY A 128 0.05 -23.77 4.69
C GLY A 128 1.22 -24.50 5.35
N ALA A 129 1.20 -24.62 6.67
CA ALA A 129 2.23 -25.33 7.44
C ALA A 129 2.20 -26.87 7.25
N ASP A 130 1.06 -27.44 6.81
CA ASP A 130 0.89 -28.89 6.69
C ASP A 130 1.76 -29.50 5.57
N ILE A 131 2.27 -28.67 4.65
CA ILE A 131 3.24 -29.12 3.64
C ILE A 131 4.47 -29.76 4.26
N LEU A 132 4.87 -29.36 5.47
CA LEU A 132 6.07 -29.81 6.16
C LEU A 132 5.99 -31.27 6.64
N THR A 133 4.78 -31.79 6.86
CA THR A 133 4.53 -33.14 7.36
C THR A 133 3.93 -34.08 6.31
N LEU A 134 3.58 -33.54 5.14
CA LEU A 134 2.91 -34.25 4.04
C LEU A 134 3.71 -35.46 3.48
N GLU A 135 3.23 -36.69 3.65
CA GLU A 135 4.00 -37.90 3.29
C GLU A 135 4.05 -38.22 1.79
N GLN A 136 3.21 -37.60 0.97
CA GLN A 136 3.17 -37.89 -0.46
C GLN A 136 4.44 -37.44 -1.19
N LYS A 137 4.86 -38.20 -2.21
CA LYS A 137 6.09 -37.88 -2.97
C LYS A 137 5.89 -36.66 -3.87
N THR A 138 4.74 -36.57 -4.53
CA THR A 138 4.42 -35.54 -5.53
C THR A 138 3.06 -34.92 -5.29
N VAL A 139 2.91 -33.66 -5.68
CA VAL A 139 1.66 -32.92 -5.69
C VAL A 139 1.41 -32.39 -7.08
N ARG A 140 0.15 -32.49 -7.51
CA ARG A 140 -0.29 -31.91 -8.78
C ARG A 140 -0.54 -30.42 -8.62
N VAL A 141 0.35 -29.62 -9.19
CA VAL A 141 0.26 -28.16 -9.20
C VAL A 141 -0.45 -27.72 -10.48
N LYS A 142 -1.40 -26.80 -10.34
CA LYS A 142 -2.17 -26.25 -11.45
C LYS A 142 -1.79 -24.79 -11.69
N VAL A 143 -1.57 -24.46 -12.97
CA VAL A 143 -1.17 -23.13 -13.43
C VAL A 143 -2.25 -22.61 -14.36
N ALA A 144 -2.98 -21.57 -13.94
CA ALA A 144 -4.02 -20.96 -14.75
C ALA A 144 -3.44 -20.20 -15.95
N LYS A 145 -4.12 -20.26 -17.10
CA LYS A 145 -3.72 -19.56 -18.34
C LYS A 145 -3.60 -18.04 -18.18
N LYS A 146 -4.40 -17.45 -17.29
CA LYS A 146 -4.37 -16.02 -16.98
C LYS A 146 -3.04 -15.53 -16.40
N ASN A 147 -2.23 -16.45 -15.86
CA ASN A 147 -0.95 -16.12 -15.25
C ASN A 147 0.16 -16.17 -16.32
N GLU A 148 -0.01 -15.46 -17.41
CA GLU A 148 1.01 -15.37 -18.45
C GLU A 148 2.26 -14.66 -17.90
N LEU A 149 3.44 -15.15 -18.27
CA LEU A 149 4.70 -14.49 -17.91
C LEU A 149 4.94 -13.34 -18.89
N ASP A 150 4.45 -12.16 -18.53
CA ASP A 150 4.51 -10.96 -19.35
C ASP A 150 5.03 -9.72 -18.57
N ASN A 151 4.91 -8.54 -19.18
CA ASN A 151 5.33 -7.29 -18.57
C ASN A 151 4.58 -7.00 -17.25
N GLU A 152 3.29 -7.36 -17.17
CA GLU A 152 2.46 -7.15 -15.99
C GLU A 152 2.91 -8.06 -14.85
N PHE A 153 3.27 -9.32 -15.16
CA PHE A 153 3.88 -10.22 -14.19
C PHE A 153 5.14 -9.61 -13.58
N PHE A 154 6.11 -9.18 -14.39
CA PHE A 154 7.37 -8.64 -13.85
C PHE A 154 7.16 -7.36 -13.05
N ARG A 155 6.23 -6.50 -13.47
CA ARG A 155 5.87 -5.30 -12.70
C ARG A 155 5.26 -5.67 -11.35
N THR A 156 4.32 -6.61 -11.34
CA THR A 156 3.66 -7.10 -10.12
C THR A 156 4.66 -7.74 -9.16
N VAL A 157 5.56 -8.58 -9.69
CA VAL A 157 6.60 -9.25 -8.91
C VAL A 157 7.62 -8.26 -8.37
N LEU A 158 8.01 -7.25 -9.15
CA LEU A 158 8.89 -6.17 -8.69
C LEU A 158 8.26 -5.39 -7.53
N HIS A 159 7.03 -4.88 -7.69
CA HIS A 159 6.34 -4.19 -6.60
C HIS A 159 6.13 -5.10 -5.39
N GLY A 160 5.76 -6.36 -5.63
CA GLY A 160 5.54 -7.35 -4.58
C GLY A 160 6.81 -7.70 -3.80
N ASN A 161 7.99 -7.61 -4.42
CA ASN A 161 9.30 -8.00 -3.87
C ASN A 161 10.26 -6.86 -3.53
N LEU A 162 9.93 -5.62 -3.86
CA LEU A 162 10.59 -4.42 -3.32
C LEU A 162 10.17 -4.14 -1.87
N VAL A 163 8.90 -4.36 -1.57
CA VAL A 163 8.30 -4.13 -0.24
C VAL A 163 8.70 -5.20 0.83
N PRO A 164 9.05 -6.46 0.53
CA PRO A 164 9.35 -7.50 1.52
C PRO A 164 10.61 -7.36 2.36
N ILE A 165 11.60 -6.54 2.02
CA ILE A 165 12.65 -6.25 3.01
C ILE A 165 12.04 -5.53 4.23
N LEU A 166 10.99 -4.72 4.00
CA LEU A 166 10.13 -4.18 5.06
C LEU A 166 9.06 -5.19 5.52
N ARG A 167 8.41 -5.99 4.64
CA ARG A 167 7.42 -7.01 5.09
C ARG A 167 8.03 -8.13 5.92
N GLN A 168 9.29 -8.51 5.69
CA GLN A 168 9.97 -9.56 6.46
C GLN A 168 10.39 -9.06 7.84
N SER A 169 10.65 -7.77 7.99
CA SER A 169 10.84 -7.12 9.29
C SER A 169 9.51 -6.82 10.01
N LEU A 170 8.41 -6.66 9.26
CA LEU A 170 7.04 -6.44 9.76
C LEU A 170 6.17 -7.71 9.71
N ARG A 171 6.78 -8.91 9.72
CA ARG A 171 6.14 -10.21 9.38
C ARG A 171 4.96 -10.64 10.27
N ASN A 172 4.71 -9.94 11.36
CA ASN A 172 3.58 -10.18 12.25
C ASN A 172 2.37 -9.27 11.97
N GLU A 173 2.48 -8.37 11.00
CA GLU A 173 1.49 -7.33 10.73
C GLU A 173 0.70 -7.60 9.44
N ASN A 174 -0.61 -7.38 9.54
CA ASN A 174 -1.65 -7.63 8.54
C ASN A 174 -1.36 -6.82 7.27
N ASP A 175 -1.72 -7.27 6.06
CA ASP A 175 -1.53 -6.49 4.81
C ASP A 175 -2.14 -5.07 4.91
N LYS A 176 -3.12 -4.89 5.81
CA LYS A 176 -3.69 -3.58 6.22
C LYS A 176 -2.68 -2.61 6.81
N GLU A 177 -1.75 -3.08 7.64
CA GLU A 177 -0.74 -2.26 8.31
C GLU A 177 0.34 -1.81 7.33
N ILE A 178 0.70 -2.67 6.37
CA ILE A 178 1.60 -2.30 5.27
C ILE A 178 0.95 -1.26 4.36
N ALA A 179 -0.33 -1.44 3.99
CA ALA A 179 -1.07 -0.46 3.19
C ALA A 179 -1.17 0.89 3.93
N ARG A 180 -1.41 0.87 5.24
CA ARG A 180 -1.39 2.06 6.10
C ARG A 180 -0.01 2.71 6.12
N PHE A 181 1.05 1.93 6.31
CA PHE A 181 2.44 2.42 6.29
C PHE A 181 2.80 3.09 4.97
N LEU A 182 2.45 2.49 3.83
CA LEU A 182 2.74 3.07 2.50
C LEU A 182 1.93 4.35 2.25
N ARG A 183 0.63 4.35 2.61
CA ARG A 183 -0.22 5.55 2.59
C ARG A 183 0.40 6.67 3.40
N ASP A 184 0.78 6.37 4.63
CA ASP A 184 1.29 7.34 5.58
C ASP A 184 2.69 7.83 5.17
N SER A 185 3.54 6.95 4.67
CA SER A 185 4.86 7.31 4.13
C SER A 185 4.73 8.26 2.94
N SER A 186 3.73 8.06 2.08
CA SER A 186 3.43 8.95 0.94
C SER A 186 3.04 10.36 1.42
N VAL A 187 2.14 10.47 2.41
CA VAL A 187 1.74 11.76 2.99
C VAL A 187 2.92 12.43 3.71
N VAL A 188 3.69 11.68 4.49
CA VAL A 188 4.89 12.20 5.18
C VAL A 188 5.91 12.73 4.19
N GLN A 189 6.19 11.98 3.12
CA GLN A 189 7.16 12.42 2.10
C GLN A 189 6.66 13.64 1.34
N TRP A 190 5.37 13.70 1.00
CA TRP A 190 4.76 14.86 0.37
C TRP A 190 4.84 16.10 1.26
N LEU A 191 4.41 16.02 2.53
CA LEU A 191 4.52 17.14 3.48
C LEU A 191 5.96 17.60 3.67
N SER A 192 6.91 16.66 3.78
CA SER A 192 8.33 17.00 3.91
C SER A 192 8.84 17.80 2.70
N ARG A 193 8.43 17.43 1.49
CA ARG A 193 8.78 18.20 0.27
C ARG A 193 8.13 19.57 0.26
N CYS A 194 6.85 19.66 0.62
CA CYS A 194 6.15 20.95 0.71
C CYS A 194 6.90 21.90 1.65
N GLN A 195 7.26 21.43 2.84
CA GLN A 195 8.04 22.21 3.82
C GLN A 195 9.42 22.63 3.29
N GLN A 196 10.15 21.73 2.62
CA GLN A 196 11.47 22.03 2.04
C GLN A 196 11.39 23.06 0.90
N GLN A 197 10.28 23.09 0.17
CA GLN A 197 10.06 23.97 -0.98
C GLN A 197 9.30 25.26 -0.61
N GLY A 198 8.87 25.41 0.65
CA GLY A 198 8.06 26.55 1.06
C GLY A 198 6.63 26.53 0.49
N ILE A 199 6.15 25.36 0.05
CA ILE A 199 4.79 25.15 -0.43
C ILE A 199 3.86 24.99 0.77
N GLN A 200 2.71 25.67 0.73
CA GLN A 200 1.69 25.53 1.77
C GLN A 200 0.93 24.22 1.59
N ALA A 201 0.68 23.51 2.69
CA ALA A 201 -0.11 22.29 2.70
C ALA A 201 -1.31 22.44 3.64
N ARG A 202 -2.47 21.96 3.20
CA ARG A 202 -3.69 21.94 4.03
C ARG A 202 -4.45 20.62 3.92
N LEU A 203 -5.31 20.38 4.90
CA LEU A 203 -6.34 19.37 4.88
C LEU A 203 -7.70 20.07 4.92
N THR A 204 -8.51 19.87 3.89
CA THR A 204 -9.92 20.24 3.91
C THR A 204 -10.74 19.02 4.33
N VAL A 205 -11.45 19.11 5.46
CA VAL A 205 -12.32 18.04 5.96
C VAL A 205 -13.78 18.45 5.78
N VAL A 206 -14.51 17.65 5.01
CA VAL A 206 -15.93 17.85 4.74
C VAL A 206 -16.74 16.77 5.47
N LYS A 207 -17.52 17.20 6.47
CA LYS A 207 -18.46 16.34 7.19
C LYS A 207 -19.85 16.47 6.57
N TRP A 208 -20.47 15.33 6.26
CA TRP A 208 -21.85 15.26 5.82
C TRP A 208 -22.75 14.81 6.98
N ILE A 209 -23.46 15.74 7.62
CA ILE A 209 -24.24 15.50 8.84
C ILE A 209 -25.26 14.38 8.63
N SER A 210 -25.99 14.41 7.51
CA SER A 210 -27.05 13.43 7.20
C SER A 210 -26.53 12.05 6.76
N LYS A 211 -25.24 11.93 6.38
CA LYS A 211 -24.68 10.73 5.73
C LYS A 211 -23.62 10.01 6.55
N MET A 212 -23.23 10.56 7.71
CA MET A 212 -22.11 10.02 8.52
C MET A 212 -20.85 9.78 7.68
N ARG A 213 -20.62 10.64 6.67
CA ARG A 213 -19.50 10.54 5.74
C ARG A 213 -18.56 11.70 5.99
N THR A 214 -17.28 11.39 6.12
CA THR A 214 -16.21 12.39 6.20
C THR A 214 -15.30 12.23 4.99
N GLU A 215 -15.03 13.34 4.32
CA GLU A 215 -14.12 13.43 3.18
C GLU A 215 -12.96 14.33 3.58
N ALA A 216 -11.74 13.90 3.31
CA ALA A 216 -10.50 14.57 3.69
C ALA A 216 -9.65 14.79 2.45
N TYR A 217 -9.39 16.04 2.10
CA TYR A 217 -8.68 16.46 0.90
C TYR A 217 -7.34 17.07 1.29
N PHE A 218 -6.26 16.37 0.96
CA PHE A 218 -4.89 16.88 1.12
C PHE A 218 -4.56 17.73 -0.09
N GLU A 219 -4.23 18.99 0.15
CA GLU A 219 -4.02 19.99 -0.90
C GLU A 219 -2.71 20.73 -0.65
N ALA A 220 -2.06 21.13 -1.74
CA ALA A 220 -0.85 21.95 -1.73
C ALA A 220 -1.05 23.22 -2.56
N ARG A 221 -0.36 24.30 -2.20
CA ARG A 221 -0.41 25.56 -2.94
C ARG A 221 0.95 26.27 -2.90
N GLU A 222 1.45 26.64 -4.08
CA GLU A 222 2.62 27.53 -4.22
C GLU A 222 2.26 28.98 -3.86
N GLN A 223 3.25 29.86 -3.70
CA GLN A 223 3.08 31.17 -3.03
C GLN A 223 2.00 32.10 -3.61
N ASP A 224 1.53 31.86 -4.84
CA ASP A 224 0.40 32.56 -5.50
C ASP A 224 -0.44 31.62 -6.42
N GLY A 225 -0.39 30.30 -6.18
CA GLY A 225 -1.05 29.30 -7.01
C GLY A 225 -2.49 28.98 -6.60
N ASP A 226 -3.14 28.11 -7.38
CA ASP A 226 -4.38 27.46 -6.95
C ASP A 226 -4.06 26.29 -5.99
N TRP A 227 -5.02 25.90 -5.15
CA TRP A 227 -4.90 24.69 -4.34
C TRP A 227 -5.00 23.46 -5.25
N GLU A 228 -3.93 22.67 -5.29
CA GLU A 228 -3.86 21.44 -6.04
C GLU A 228 -4.07 20.23 -5.13
N LEU A 229 -4.93 19.31 -5.58
CA LEU A 229 -5.24 18.09 -4.84
C LEU A 229 -4.09 17.09 -4.92
N PHE A 230 -3.52 16.73 -3.77
CA PHE A 230 -2.57 15.64 -3.65
C PHE A 230 -3.28 14.30 -3.42
N ARG A 231 -4.25 14.26 -2.51
CA ARG A 231 -4.91 13.01 -2.10
C ARG A 231 -6.28 13.25 -1.54
N THR A 232 -7.21 12.34 -1.84
CA THR A 232 -8.52 12.28 -1.17
C THR A 232 -8.61 11.06 -0.27
N HIS A 233 -9.23 11.20 0.90
CA HIS A 233 -9.53 10.13 1.83
C HIS A 233 -10.99 10.17 2.28
N TRP A 234 -11.71 9.07 2.13
CA TRP A 234 -13.11 8.96 2.56
C TRP A 234 -13.24 7.92 3.66
N GLN A 235 -14.01 8.26 4.70
CA GLN A 235 -14.30 7.35 5.80
C GLN A 235 -15.73 7.55 6.32
N TYR A 236 -16.35 6.46 6.76
CA TYR A 236 -17.57 6.52 7.56
C TYR A 236 -17.25 7.03 8.97
N SER A 237 -17.85 8.16 9.35
CA SER A 237 -17.73 8.79 10.67
C SER A 237 -16.29 8.83 11.17
N MET A 238 -15.45 9.64 10.51
CA MET A 238 -14.06 9.83 10.94
C MET A 238 -14.02 10.33 12.39
N GLY A 239 -13.26 9.64 13.24
CA GLY A 239 -12.98 10.07 14.60
C GLY A 239 -11.86 11.10 14.64
N GLU A 240 -11.13 11.16 15.75
CA GLU A 240 -10.01 12.07 15.96
C GLU A 240 -8.96 12.00 14.85
N LEU A 241 -8.60 13.17 14.29
CA LEU A 241 -7.61 13.25 13.22
C LEU A 241 -6.22 12.80 13.65
N ALA A 242 -5.80 13.12 14.88
CA ALA A 242 -4.50 12.69 15.43
C ALA A 242 -4.38 11.17 15.51
N LEU A 243 -5.47 10.42 15.70
CA LEU A 243 -5.44 8.96 15.68
C LEU A 243 -5.30 8.41 14.25
N ALA A 244 -5.93 9.07 13.28
CA ALA A 244 -5.83 8.70 11.88
C ALA A 244 -4.45 9.02 11.29
N PHE A 245 -3.86 10.15 11.71
CA PHE A 245 -2.63 10.74 11.18
C PHE A 245 -1.70 11.25 12.31
N PRO A 246 -1.13 10.36 13.13
CA PRO A 246 -0.38 10.73 14.34
C PRO A 246 0.96 11.43 14.08
N TYR A 247 1.36 11.55 12.82
CA TYR A 247 2.59 12.20 12.35
C TYR A 247 2.35 13.62 11.82
N VAL A 248 1.09 14.07 11.79
CA VAL A 248 0.68 15.39 11.32
C VAL A 248 0.30 16.24 12.52
N LYS A 249 0.75 17.48 12.52
CA LYS A 249 0.23 18.55 13.35
C LYS A 249 -0.83 19.29 12.55
N PHE A 250 -2.02 19.41 13.12
CA PHE A 250 -3.13 20.15 12.56
C PHE A 250 -3.18 21.54 13.17
N THR A 251 -3.36 22.56 12.36
CA THR A 251 -3.64 23.92 12.85
C THR A 251 -4.88 24.42 12.14
N PRO A 252 -6.03 24.47 12.83
CA PRO A 252 -7.27 24.85 12.20
C PRO A 252 -7.29 26.34 11.85
N GLU A 253 -7.98 26.71 10.77
CA GLU A 253 -8.26 28.11 10.44
C GLU A 253 -9.07 28.77 11.57
N THR A 254 -10.09 28.07 12.07
CA THR A 254 -10.85 28.44 13.26
C THR A 254 -10.80 27.31 14.30
N ARG A 255 -10.27 27.61 15.48
CA ARG A 255 -10.24 26.68 16.62
C ARG A 255 -11.45 26.87 17.53
N ALA A 256 -11.88 25.81 18.19
CA ALA A 256 -12.89 25.87 19.24
C ALA A 256 -12.28 25.57 20.61
N GLU A 257 -12.60 26.41 21.60
CA GLU A 257 -12.18 26.25 22.99
C GLU A 257 -13.41 25.94 23.86
N MET A 258 -13.41 24.78 24.51
CA MET A 258 -14.51 24.35 25.38
C MET A 258 -14.55 25.24 26.62
N VAL A 259 -15.72 25.85 26.88
CA VAL A 259 -15.97 26.70 28.03
C VAL A 259 -17.00 26.05 28.94
N ARG A 260 -16.81 26.20 30.24
CA ARG A 260 -17.73 25.68 31.25
C ARG A 260 -18.18 26.79 32.17
N TYR A 261 -19.49 26.99 32.28
CA TYR A 261 -20.08 28.03 33.12
C TYR A 261 -21.20 27.49 34.00
N PRO A 262 -21.35 28.00 35.23
CA PRO A 262 -22.48 27.64 36.09
C PRO A 262 -23.69 28.52 35.79
N GLU A 263 -24.87 27.91 35.76
CA GLU A 263 -26.17 28.59 35.84
C GLU A 263 -26.83 28.24 37.17
N THR A 264 -27.22 29.24 37.95
CA THR A 264 -27.98 29.03 39.18
C THR A 264 -29.46 29.00 38.83
N ILE A 265 -30.13 27.91 39.18
CA ILE A 265 -31.56 27.72 38.95
C ILE A 265 -32.24 27.47 40.30
N GLU A 266 -33.47 27.94 40.41
CA GLU A 266 -34.33 27.74 41.57
C GLU A 266 -35.25 26.53 41.33
N ASP A 267 -35.30 25.60 42.27
CA ASP A 267 -36.26 24.49 42.19
C ASP A 267 -37.70 24.97 42.51
N PHE A 268 -38.68 24.06 42.39
CA PHE A 268 -40.08 24.38 42.69
C PHE A 268 -40.34 24.77 44.15
N ASP A 269 -39.42 24.46 45.06
CA ASP A 269 -39.50 24.72 46.49
C ASP A 269 -38.70 25.98 46.91
N GLY A 270 -38.09 26.70 45.95
CA GLY A 270 -37.31 27.90 46.19
C GLY A 270 -35.86 27.67 46.59
N ASN A 271 -35.34 26.44 46.45
CA ASN A 271 -33.94 26.13 46.73
C ASN A 271 -33.09 26.39 45.49
N GLU A 272 -32.04 27.20 45.64
CA GLU A 272 -31.04 27.41 44.60
C GLU A 272 -30.12 26.18 44.47
N PHE A 273 -29.92 25.74 43.23
CA PHE A 273 -28.88 24.77 42.89
C PHE A 273 -28.16 25.20 41.61
N GLN A 274 -26.92 24.75 41.45
CA GLN A 274 -26.10 25.07 40.28
C GLN A 274 -26.15 23.94 39.26
N ILE A 275 -26.51 24.28 38.03
CA ILE A 275 -26.29 23.45 36.85
C ILE A 275 -25.01 23.94 36.17
N TRP A 276 -24.16 23.01 35.75
CA TRP A 276 -22.98 23.33 34.96
C TRP A 276 -23.27 23.07 33.50
N HIS A 277 -23.02 24.08 32.67
CA HIS A 277 -23.17 24.02 31.22
C HIS A 277 -21.79 23.92 30.59
N GLU A 278 -21.69 23.11 29.55
CA GLU A 278 -20.53 23.01 28.68
C GLU A 278 -20.93 23.60 27.32
N SER A 279 -20.11 24.50 26.82
CA SER A 279 -20.26 25.16 25.53
C SER A 279 -18.87 25.34 24.92
N PHE A 280 -18.73 26.09 23.84
CA PHE A 280 -17.45 26.44 23.25
C PHE A 280 -17.50 27.83 22.66
N ILE A 281 -16.33 28.44 22.53
CA ILE A 281 -16.11 29.66 21.74
C ILE A 281 -15.31 29.29 20.50
N ALA A 282 -15.62 29.91 19.36
CA ALA A 282 -14.85 29.77 18.14
C ALA A 282 -13.90 30.96 17.98
N ILE A 283 -12.64 30.69 17.66
CA ILE A 283 -11.59 31.71 17.56
C ILE A 283 -10.86 31.53 16.23
N GLU A 284 -10.81 32.60 15.43
CA GLU A 284 -9.99 32.64 14.22
C GLU A 284 -8.51 32.58 14.60
N THR A 285 -7.80 31.56 14.12
CA THR A 285 -6.43 31.27 14.55
C THR A 285 -5.44 32.36 14.14
N GLU A 286 -5.65 33.01 13.00
CA GLU A 286 -4.75 34.05 12.49
C GLU A 286 -4.84 35.35 13.30
N THR A 287 -6.06 35.80 13.61
CA THR A 287 -6.30 37.09 14.26
C THR A 287 -6.45 36.98 15.78
N GLY A 288 -6.80 35.79 16.29
CA GLY A 288 -7.17 35.56 17.67
C GLY A 288 -8.52 36.18 18.05
N MET A 289 -9.33 36.59 17.07
CA MET A 289 -10.66 37.15 17.31
C MET A 289 -11.68 36.03 17.53
N GLU A 290 -12.50 36.21 18.55
CA GLU A 290 -13.67 35.36 18.80
C GLU A 290 -14.72 35.62 17.72
N ILE A 291 -15.31 34.55 17.21
CA ILE A 291 -16.44 34.61 16.28
C ILE A 291 -17.70 34.84 17.10
N ASP A 292 -18.26 36.04 16.99
CA ASP A 292 -19.53 36.42 17.60
C ASP A 292 -20.68 35.88 16.73
N ASP A 293 -21.06 34.63 16.98
CA ASP A 293 -22.20 33.97 16.35
C ASP A 293 -23.14 33.42 17.43
N ASP A 294 -24.38 33.92 17.43
CA ASP A 294 -25.43 33.50 18.36
C ASP A 294 -25.85 32.02 18.13
N GLU A 295 -25.43 31.40 17.02
CA GLU A 295 -25.81 30.05 16.58
C GLU A 295 -24.58 29.11 16.41
N LEU A 296 -23.64 29.11 17.37
CA LEU A 296 -22.58 28.10 17.39
C LEU A 296 -23.15 26.69 17.63
N GLU A 297 -23.24 25.90 16.56
CA GLU A 297 -23.71 24.51 16.60
C GLU A 297 -22.56 23.52 16.88
N GLY A 298 -22.78 22.60 17.82
CA GLY A 298 -21.78 21.58 18.18
C GLY A 298 -21.48 20.60 17.03
N GLU A 299 -22.39 20.46 16.08
CA GLU A 299 -22.26 19.70 14.84
C GLU A 299 -21.09 20.20 13.97
N CYS A 300 -20.75 21.49 14.12
CA CYS A 300 -19.64 22.14 13.44
C CYS A 300 -18.27 21.87 14.09
N LEU A 301 -18.20 21.07 15.15
CA LEU A 301 -16.94 20.70 15.79
C LEU A 301 -16.30 19.48 15.11
N LEU A 302 -14.98 19.52 14.95
CA LEU A 302 -14.15 18.40 14.55
C LEU A 302 -13.02 18.23 15.56
N GLU A 303 -12.94 17.06 16.17
CA GLU A 303 -11.89 16.72 17.12
C GLU A 303 -10.56 16.48 16.38
N LEU A 304 -9.57 17.30 16.70
CA LEU A 304 -8.23 17.18 16.13
C LEU A 304 -7.39 16.15 16.89
N GLY A 305 -7.63 16.02 18.20
CA GLY A 305 -6.89 15.17 19.14
C GLY A 305 -6.44 15.99 20.36
N ASP A 306 -6.09 15.30 21.46
CA ASP A 306 -5.61 15.93 22.71
C ASP A 306 -6.55 17.01 23.30
N GLY A 307 -7.85 16.92 23.00
CA GLY A 307 -8.86 17.89 23.43
C GLY A 307 -8.90 19.19 22.61
N GLU A 308 -8.19 19.25 21.49
CA GLU A 308 -8.25 20.36 20.53
C GLU A 308 -9.35 20.14 19.50
N PHE A 309 -10.06 21.23 19.15
CA PHE A 309 -11.18 21.21 18.22
C PHE A 309 -11.00 22.25 17.12
N SER A 310 -11.42 21.89 15.91
CA SER A 310 -11.69 22.84 14.83
C SER A 310 -13.18 23.15 14.80
N PHE A 311 -13.51 24.42 14.56
CA PHE A 311 -14.85 24.86 14.18
C PHE A 311 -14.92 25.03 12.66
N GLY A 312 -15.93 24.43 12.02
CA GLY A 312 -16.08 24.42 10.57
C GLY A 312 -17.23 25.29 10.06
N ASP A 313 -17.14 25.69 8.79
CA ASP A 313 -18.16 26.49 8.12
C ASP A 313 -19.37 25.63 7.75
N MET A 314 -20.56 25.97 8.27
CA MET A 314 -21.79 25.26 7.93
C MET A 314 -22.36 25.70 6.57
N GLY A 315 -22.33 24.79 5.60
CA GLY A 315 -22.97 24.91 4.30
C GLY A 315 -24.37 24.31 4.27
N GLY A 316 -25.40 25.15 4.38
CA GLY A 316 -26.79 24.77 4.10
C GLY A 316 -27.37 23.70 5.02
N GLY A 317 -26.88 23.59 6.26
CA GLY A 317 -27.38 22.65 7.28
C GLY A 317 -27.05 21.18 7.04
N GLU A 318 -26.29 20.83 5.99
CA GLU A 318 -25.96 19.44 5.65
C GLU A 318 -24.44 19.18 5.64
N ILE A 319 -23.65 20.21 5.35
CA ILE A 319 -22.22 20.10 5.09
C ILE A 319 -21.48 20.99 6.08
N VAL A 320 -20.45 20.47 6.73
CA VAL A 320 -19.51 21.27 7.54
C VAL A 320 -18.12 21.12 6.95
N GLU A 321 -17.49 22.23 6.60
CA GLU A 321 -16.13 22.27 6.04
C GLU A 321 -15.13 22.80 7.07
N HIS A 322 -14.05 22.06 7.30
CA HIS A 322 -12.93 22.47 8.13
C HIS A 322 -11.68 22.63 7.27
N ARG A 323 -10.95 23.73 7.45
CA ARG A 323 -9.66 23.95 6.78
C ARG A 323 -8.55 23.93 7.82
N LEU A 324 -7.59 23.04 7.63
CA LEU A 324 -6.51 22.79 8.59
C LEU A 324 -5.17 22.94 7.87
N ALA A 325 -4.31 23.85 8.33
CA ALA A 325 -2.92 23.86 7.91
C ALA A 325 -2.22 22.59 8.41
N LEU A 326 -1.35 22.02 7.56
CA LEU A 326 -0.63 20.78 7.86
C LEU A 326 0.86 21.02 8.02
N GLU A 327 1.40 20.49 9.11
CA GLU A 327 2.83 20.40 9.35
C GLU A 327 3.20 18.99 9.80
N LEU A 328 4.42 18.55 9.52
CA LEU A 328 4.95 17.37 10.21
C LEU A 328 5.23 17.72 11.67
N ASN A 329 4.74 16.89 12.59
CA ASN A 329 5.16 16.94 13.99
C ASN A 329 6.52 16.24 14.17
N GLU A 330 7.02 16.13 15.41
CA GLU A 330 8.32 15.49 15.68
C GLU A 330 8.41 14.05 15.14
N ILE A 331 7.33 13.28 15.25
CA ILE A 331 7.25 11.91 14.73
C ILE A 331 7.33 11.93 13.20
N GLY A 332 6.56 12.80 12.55
CA GLY A 332 6.54 12.95 11.11
C GLY A 332 7.89 13.39 10.54
N VAL A 333 8.59 14.31 11.19
CA VAL A 333 9.92 14.77 10.77
C VAL A 333 10.94 13.62 10.83
N ARG A 334 11.00 12.90 11.95
CA ARG A 334 11.89 11.74 12.10
C ARG A 334 11.56 10.63 11.09
N TRP A 335 10.28 10.44 10.79
CA TRP A 335 9.85 9.49 9.75
C TRP A 335 10.32 9.95 8.37
N ALA A 336 10.14 11.21 7.99
CA ALA A 336 10.62 11.75 6.73
C ALA A 336 12.15 11.59 6.56
N GLU A 337 12.92 11.87 7.62
CA GLU A 337 14.38 11.65 7.63
C GLU A 337 14.75 10.18 7.41
N THR A 338 14.02 9.27 8.09
CA THR A 338 14.21 7.83 7.93
C THR A 338 13.88 7.39 6.50
N LEU A 339 12.77 7.85 5.93
CA LEU A 339 12.41 7.58 4.54
C LEU A 339 13.47 8.10 3.57
N ALA A 340 14.01 9.30 3.80
CA ALA A 340 15.05 9.86 2.95
C ALA A 340 16.32 8.98 2.96
N VAL A 341 16.71 8.44 4.11
CA VAL A 341 17.82 7.47 4.21
C VAL A 341 17.51 6.17 3.48
N LEU A 342 16.31 5.60 3.68
CA LEU A 342 15.91 4.34 3.05
C LEU A 342 15.78 4.46 1.52
N VAL A 343 15.24 5.57 1.03
CA VAL A 343 15.14 5.87 -0.40
C VAL A 343 16.53 6.06 -1.00
N LYS A 344 17.41 6.84 -0.34
CA LYS A 344 18.79 7.05 -0.79
C LYS A 344 19.61 5.76 -0.79
N ALA A 345 19.33 4.86 0.14
CA ALA A 345 19.94 3.53 0.22
C ALA A 345 19.29 2.51 -0.74
N GLU A 346 18.30 2.93 -1.55
CA GLU A 346 17.57 2.10 -2.50
C GLU A 346 16.85 0.90 -1.85
N VAL A 347 16.54 1.01 -0.56
CA VAL A 347 15.84 -0.02 0.24
C VAL A 347 14.32 0.07 0.05
N LEU A 348 13.81 1.29 -0.19
CA LEU A 348 12.38 1.57 -0.34
C LEU A 348 12.18 2.58 -1.47
N SER A 349 11.07 2.44 -2.20
CA SER A 349 10.52 3.51 -3.03
C SER A 349 9.19 3.95 -2.42
N VAL A 350 9.03 5.25 -2.20
CA VAL A 350 7.78 5.86 -1.73
C VAL A 350 7.24 6.70 -2.87
N ASP A 351 6.04 6.36 -3.31
CA ASP A 351 5.32 7.18 -4.29
C ASP A 351 4.70 8.39 -3.58
N SER A 352 4.93 9.55 -4.17
CA SER A 352 4.51 10.87 -3.71
C SER A 352 3.88 11.67 -4.85
N GLU A 353 3.52 10.99 -5.94
CA GLU A 353 2.64 11.55 -6.95
C GLU A 353 1.19 11.60 -6.42
N PRO A 354 0.36 12.52 -6.93
CA PRO A 354 -1.03 12.62 -6.54
C PRO A 354 -1.79 11.30 -6.75
N HIS A 355 -2.53 10.85 -5.74
CA HIS A 355 -3.37 9.67 -5.81
C HIS A 355 -4.83 10.05 -5.57
N MET A 356 -5.71 9.74 -6.53
CA MET A 356 -7.03 10.36 -6.58
C MET A 356 -7.94 10.05 -5.37
N VAL A 357 -8.01 8.81 -4.87
CA VAL A 357 -8.92 8.44 -3.76
C VAL A 357 -8.39 7.25 -2.95
N SER A 358 -8.50 7.35 -1.62
CA SER A 358 -8.41 6.24 -0.66
C SER A 358 -9.70 6.13 0.15
N VAL A 359 -10.26 4.91 0.34
CA VAL A 359 -11.54 4.70 1.03
C VAL A 359 -11.36 3.73 2.21
N ALA A 360 -11.80 4.13 3.41
CA ALA A 360 -11.84 3.29 4.61
C ALA A 360 -13.29 2.87 5.00
N PRO A 361 -13.48 1.73 5.70
CA PRO A 361 -12.48 0.72 5.98
C PRO A 361 -12.21 -0.06 4.68
N TRP A 362 -10.98 -0.50 4.45
CA TRP A 362 -10.46 -1.09 3.20
C TRP A 362 -11.17 -2.40 2.73
N HIS A 363 -12.49 -2.39 2.56
CA HIS A 363 -13.34 -3.55 2.29
C HIS A 363 -13.50 -3.87 0.80
N ALA A 364 -12.65 -3.36 -0.08
CA ALA A 364 -12.95 -3.43 -1.51
C ALA A 364 -12.03 -4.29 -2.38
N ARG A 365 -10.94 -4.89 -1.88
CA ARG A 365 -10.19 -5.91 -2.66
C ARG A 365 -9.12 -6.65 -1.84
N ASP A 366 -9.23 -7.97 -1.82
CA ASP A 366 -8.11 -8.89 -1.60
C ASP A 366 -7.32 -8.99 -2.91
N VAL A 367 -6.04 -8.63 -2.90
CA VAL A 367 -5.11 -8.86 -4.03
C VAL A 367 -3.89 -9.63 -3.56
#